data_AF-A0AAD6KBF7-F1
#
_entry.id   AF-A0AAD6KBF7-F1
#
_cell.length_a   1.000
_cell.length_b   1.000
_cell.length_c   1.000
_cell.angle_alpha   90.00
_cell.angle_beta   90.00
_cell.angle_gamma   90.00
#
_symmetry.space_group_name_H-M   'P 1'
#
loop_
_entity.id
_entity.type
_entity.pdbx_description
1 polymer ?
#
loop_
_entity_poly.entity_id
_entity_poly.type
_entity_poly.pdbx_seq_one_letter_code
_entity_poly.pdbx_strand_id
1 'polypeptide(L)'
;MALSLITSLPSVNSMNWKLEKPRHPLPRTFHKTRINLESTACSASLKKSHEESKRRSANYQPTTWSSDFLQSLKNDYADNIYKDKAMELEEEVRCMINSGDMEMITILEMIDDIQRLGLGHRFEIDIKRKLDRISSSEQSKFEGEKSLHATALCFRLLRQHGYEVSQGTYVMKLKYLTVSKSQLFQRRTGPIYIYI
;
A
#
# COMPACT_ATOMS: atom_id res chain seq x y z
N MET A 1 -52.16 -19.96 -25.81
CA MET A 1 -52.28 -18.51 -26.01
C MET A 1 -52.09 -17.88 -24.63
N ALA A 2 -50.85 -17.56 -24.19
CA ALA A 2 -50.14 -16.28 -24.38
C ALA A 2 -51.05 -15.10 -23.97
N LEU A 3 -50.74 -14.21 -23.02
CA LEU A 3 -49.48 -13.58 -22.64
C LEU A 3 -49.52 -13.10 -21.17
N SER A 4 -48.40 -13.23 -20.45
CA SER A 4 -48.08 -12.48 -19.23
C SER A 4 -47.46 -11.12 -19.59
N LEU A 5 -47.87 -10.05 -18.91
CA LEU A 5 -47.21 -8.73 -19.00
C LEU A 5 -46.38 -8.51 -17.72
N ILE A 6 -45.06 -8.62 -17.88
CA ILE A 6 -44.07 -8.20 -16.88
C ILE A 6 -43.66 -6.76 -17.18
N THR A 7 -43.59 -5.97 -16.12
CA THR A 7 -43.16 -4.57 -16.08
C THR A 7 -41.67 -4.44 -16.41
N SER A 8 -41.33 -3.43 -17.20
CA SER A 8 -39.95 -3.08 -17.59
C SER A 8 -39.12 -2.63 -16.38
N LEU A 9 -37.99 -3.31 -16.16
CA LEU A 9 -36.81 -2.75 -15.48
C LEU A 9 -35.92 -2.07 -16.53
N PRO A 10 -35.37 -0.87 -16.28
CA PRO A 10 -34.29 -0.34 -17.10
C PRO A 10 -33.04 -1.19 -16.90
N SER A 11 -32.56 -1.75 -18.01
CA SER A 11 -31.30 -2.45 -18.16
C SER A 11 -30.15 -1.61 -17.58
N VAL A 12 -29.49 -2.14 -16.55
CA VAL A 12 -28.16 -1.68 -16.15
C VAL A 12 -27.23 -2.03 -17.32
N ASN A 13 -26.75 -0.99 -18.00
CA ASN A 13 -25.70 -1.11 -18.99
C ASN A 13 -24.54 -1.89 -18.37
N SER A 14 -24.35 -3.11 -18.86
CA SER A 14 -23.16 -3.91 -18.64
C SER A 14 -21.99 -3.13 -19.22
N MET A 15 -21.28 -2.40 -18.35
CA MET A 15 -19.96 -1.88 -18.66
C MET A 15 -19.05 -3.09 -18.87
N ASN A 16 -18.95 -3.52 -20.13
CA ASN A 16 -17.96 -4.46 -20.63
C ASN A 16 -16.57 -3.83 -20.44
N TRP A 17 -16.01 -3.96 -19.24
CA TRP A 17 -14.59 -3.80 -19.03
C TRP A 17 -13.90 -5.05 -19.62
N LYS A 18 -13.75 -5.07 -20.94
CA LYS A 18 -12.74 -5.96 -21.53
C LYS A 18 -11.40 -5.48 -20.98
N LEU A 19 -10.87 -6.21 -20.00
CA LEU A 19 -9.45 -6.19 -19.65
C LEU A 19 -8.66 -6.35 -20.94
N GLU A 20 -8.18 -5.23 -21.49
CA GLU A 20 -7.13 -5.27 -22.48
C GLU A 20 -5.89 -5.80 -21.76
N LYS A 21 -5.50 -7.03 -22.07
CA LYS A 21 -4.31 -7.64 -21.49
C LYS A 21 -3.10 -6.77 -21.85
N PRO A 22 -2.18 -6.49 -20.91
CA PRO A 22 -0.96 -5.76 -21.22
C PRO A 22 -0.23 -6.47 -22.35
N ARG A 23 0.11 -5.72 -23.42
CA ARG A 23 0.93 -6.22 -24.53
C ARG A 23 2.36 -6.43 -24.02
N HIS A 24 2.62 -7.61 -23.48
CA HIS A 24 3.97 -8.08 -23.23
C HIS A 24 4.64 -8.39 -24.59
N PRO A 25 5.91 -7.99 -24.80
CA PRO A 25 6.67 -8.45 -25.95
C PRO A 25 6.73 -9.98 -25.94
N LEU A 26 6.41 -10.62 -27.07
CA LEU A 26 6.52 -12.07 -27.20
C LEU A 26 7.97 -12.50 -26.94
N PRO A 27 8.20 -13.65 -26.26
CA PRO A 27 9.54 -14.22 -26.15
C PRO A 27 10.04 -14.58 -27.55
N ARG A 28 11.21 -14.05 -27.93
CA ARG A 28 11.89 -14.44 -29.17
C ARG A 28 12.16 -15.94 -29.13
N THR A 29 11.53 -16.67 -30.05
CA THR A 29 11.81 -18.08 -30.29
C THR A 29 13.21 -18.22 -30.87
N PHE A 30 14.13 -18.83 -30.12
CA PHE A 30 15.42 -19.24 -30.65
C PHE A 30 15.21 -20.50 -31.50
N HIS A 31 15.08 -20.32 -32.81
CA HIS A 31 15.22 -21.43 -33.75
C HIS A 31 16.69 -21.86 -33.75
N LYS A 32 16.96 -23.05 -33.21
CA LYS A 32 18.29 -23.67 -33.22
C LYS A 32 18.59 -24.18 -34.63
N THR A 33 18.95 -23.28 -35.53
CA THR A 33 19.46 -23.68 -36.84
C THR A 33 20.90 -24.17 -36.66
N ARG A 34 21.13 -25.45 -36.89
CA ARG A 34 22.46 -26.06 -36.88
C ARG A 34 23.22 -25.56 -38.11
N ILE A 35 23.99 -24.49 -37.96
CA ILE A 35 24.92 -24.02 -38.98
C ILE A 35 26.16 -24.91 -38.93
N ASN A 36 26.37 -25.72 -39.97
CA ASN A 36 27.67 -26.35 -40.24
C ASN A 36 28.66 -25.23 -40.56
N LEU A 37 29.66 -25.07 -39.71
CA LEU A 37 30.74 -24.11 -39.93
C LEU A 37 31.81 -24.78 -40.79
N GLU A 38 31.68 -24.72 -42.11
CA GLU A 38 32.82 -24.96 -43.00
C GLU A 38 33.76 -23.76 -42.90
N SER A 39 34.97 -24.02 -42.39
CA SER A 39 36.03 -23.03 -42.23
C SER A 39 36.60 -22.65 -43.60
N THR A 40 36.00 -21.65 -44.25
CA THR A 40 36.62 -20.98 -45.40
C THR A 40 37.53 -19.88 -44.88
N ALA A 41 38.85 -20.11 -44.94
CA ALA A 41 39.84 -19.13 -44.52
C ALA A 41 39.97 -18.03 -45.59
N CYS A 42 39.47 -16.83 -45.31
CA CYS A 42 39.79 -15.63 -46.07
C CYS A 42 40.97 -14.92 -45.41
N SER A 43 42.15 -14.98 -46.03
CA SER A 43 43.32 -14.21 -45.61
C SER A 43 43.19 -12.76 -46.11
N ALA A 44 42.54 -11.91 -45.32
CA ALA A 44 42.64 -10.47 -45.47
C ALA A 44 43.86 -9.97 -44.69
N SER A 45 44.86 -9.43 -45.40
CA SER A 45 45.99 -8.73 -44.79
C SER A 45 45.51 -7.38 -44.24
N LEU A 46 45.06 -7.39 -42.98
CA LEU A 46 44.79 -6.19 -42.21
C LEU A 46 46.13 -5.64 -41.74
N LYS A 47 46.52 -4.49 -42.33
CA LYS A 47 47.54 -3.61 -41.74
C LYS A 47 47.13 -3.37 -40.29
N LYS A 48 47.88 -3.96 -39.36
CA LYS A 48 47.67 -3.87 -37.92
C LYS A 48 48.04 -2.47 -37.44
N SER A 49 47.15 -1.50 -37.62
CA SER A 49 47.06 -0.38 -36.69
C SER A 49 46.39 -0.92 -35.44
N HIS A 50 47.20 -1.34 -34.46
CA HIS A 50 46.76 -1.61 -33.10
C HIS A 50 46.34 -0.29 -32.45
N GLU A 51 45.23 0.29 -32.91
CA GLU A 51 44.44 1.14 -32.03
C GLU A 51 43.52 0.20 -31.25
N GLU A 52 44.07 -0.35 -30.17
CA GLU A 52 43.26 -0.89 -29.10
C GLU A 52 42.29 0.22 -28.67
N SER A 53 41.03 0.15 -29.10
CA SER A 53 39.99 1.00 -28.53
C SER A 53 39.84 0.58 -27.06
N LYS A 54 40.66 1.15 -26.19
CA LYS A 54 40.74 0.80 -24.77
C LYS A 54 39.46 1.30 -24.11
N ARG A 55 38.44 0.43 -24.07
CA ARG A 55 37.17 0.73 -23.41
C ARG A 55 37.47 1.07 -21.95
N ARG A 56 37.05 2.25 -21.52
CA ARG A 56 37.23 2.68 -20.12
C ARG A 56 36.46 1.74 -19.19
N SER A 57 37.13 1.24 -18.15
CA SER A 57 36.47 0.53 -17.05
C SER A 57 35.64 1.52 -16.23
N ALA A 58 34.45 1.11 -15.85
CA ALA A 58 33.57 1.92 -15.00
C ALA A 58 33.89 1.80 -13.49
N ASN A 59 34.80 0.90 -13.10
CA ASN A 59 35.24 0.69 -11.71
C ASN A 59 34.08 0.52 -10.71
N TYR A 60 33.06 -0.26 -11.08
CA TYR A 60 31.97 -0.59 -10.17
C TYR A 60 32.47 -1.42 -8.98
N GLN A 61 31.87 -1.17 -7.82
CA GLN A 61 32.11 -1.98 -6.64
C GLN A 61 31.41 -3.35 -6.80
N PRO A 62 31.98 -4.42 -6.24
CA PRO A 62 31.34 -5.73 -6.24
C PRO A 62 30.04 -5.70 -5.41
N THR A 63 29.18 -6.69 -5.65
CA THR A 63 27.91 -6.82 -4.93
C THR A 63 28.18 -7.14 -3.45
N THR A 64 27.41 -6.51 -2.56
CA THR A 64 27.45 -6.81 -1.12
C THR A 64 27.07 -8.26 -0.81
N TRP A 65 26.22 -8.86 -1.65
CA TRP A 65 25.74 -10.23 -1.49
C TRP A 65 26.58 -11.21 -2.31
N SER A 66 27.05 -12.28 -1.67
CA SER A 66 27.72 -13.40 -2.34
C SER A 66 26.70 -14.44 -2.82
N SER A 67 27.05 -15.17 -3.88
CA SER A 67 26.21 -16.26 -4.40
C SER A 67 25.96 -17.33 -3.32
N ASP A 68 26.98 -17.64 -2.53
CA ASP A 68 26.90 -18.63 -1.45
C ASP A 68 25.96 -18.17 -0.33
N PHE A 69 26.01 -16.87 0.03
CA PHE A 69 25.08 -16.28 0.99
C PHE A 69 23.64 -16.40 0.49
N LEU A 70 23.37 -16.01 -0.76
CA LEU A 70 22.03 -16.14 -1.35
C LEU A 70 21.55 -17.59 -1.39
N GLN A 71 22.46 -18.54 -1.67
CA GLN A 71 22.13 -19.96 -1.72
C GLN A 71 21.82 -20.55 -0.33
N SER A 72 22.39 -19.95 0.73
CA SER A 72 22.21 -20.36 2.13
C SER A 72 20.89 -19.87 2.76
N LEU A 73 20.21 -18.88 2.16
CA LEU A 73 18.96 -18.28 2.69
C LEU A 73 17.74 -19.23 2.71
N LYS A 74 17.91 -20.52 2.37
CA LYS A 74 16.82 -21.51 2.43
C LYS A 74 16.43 -21.76 3.89
N ASN A 75 15.29 -21.22 4.28
CA ASN A 75 14.74 -21.34 5.63
C ASN A 75 13.50 -22.23 5.62
N ASP A 76 13.69 -23.56 5.61
CA ASP A 76 12.56 -24.51 5.59
C ASP A 76 12.00 -24.81 6.99
N TYR A 77 12.73 -24.48 8.08
CA TYR A 77 12.41 -24.99 9.42
C TYR A 77 11.88 -23.95 10.41
N ALA A 78 12.36 -22.70 10.35
CA ALA A 78 11.97 -21.69 11.34
C ALA A 78 10.51 -21.24 11.18
N ASP A 79 9.95 -21.33 9.97
CA ASP A 79 8.60 -20.87 9.66
C ASP A 79 7.51 -21.71 10.35
N ASN A 80 7.75 -23.01 10.60
CA ASN A 80 6.72 -23.89 11.15
C ASN A 80 6.46 -23.62 12.64
N ILE A 81 7.50 -23.32 13.42
CA ILE A 81 7.40 -23.13 14.88
C ILE A 81 6.51 -21.92 15.23
N TYR A 82 6.59 -20.85 14.44
CA TYR A 82 5.85 -19.62 14.71
C TYR A 82 4.53 -19.53 13.95
N LYS A 83 4.25 -20.45 13.03
CA LYS A 83 3.07 -20.39 12.17
C LYS A 83 1.76 -20.47 12.96
N ASP A 84 1.65 -21.42 13.87
CA ASP A 84 0.43 -21.63 14.65
C ASP A 84 0.18 -20.43 15.58
N LYS A 85 1.22 -19.94 16.24
CA LYS A 85 1.14 -18.75 17.09
C LYS A 85 0.81 -17.49 16.30
N ALA A 86 1.37 -17.34 15.09
CA ALA A 86 1.04 -16.21 14.22
C ALA A 86 -0.42 -16.26 13.79
N MET A 87 -0.95 -17.44 13.43
CA MET A 87 -2.35 -17.61 13.05
C MET A 87 -3.30 -17.30 14.20
N GLU A 88 -2.98 -17.73 15.43
CA GLU A 88 -3.75 -17.39 16.64
C GLU A 88 -3.80 -15.87 16.86
N LEU A 89 -2.64 -15.21 16.82
CA LEU A 89 -2.55 -13.75 16.98
C LEU A 89 -3.25 -12.99 15.85
N GLU A 90 -3.18 -13.49 14.61
CA GLU A 90 -3.91 -12.91 13.49
C GLU A 90 -5.43 -12.96 13.73
N GLU A 91 -5.97 -14.05 14.28
CA GLU A 91 -7.39 -14.13 14.60
C GLU A 91 -7.80 -13.21 15.76
N GLU A 92 -6.96 -13.08 16.79
CA GLU A 92 -7.18 -12.14 17.87
C GLU A 92 -7.27 -10.69 17.35
N VAL A 93 -6.32 -10.30 16.49
CA VAL A 93 -6.32 -8.97 15.85
C VAL A 93 -7.56 -8.76 14.99
N ARG A 94 -7.98 -9.79 14.24
CA ARG A 94 -9.22 -9.75 13.45
C ARG A 94 -10.45 -9.53 14.33
N CYS A 95 -10.52 -10.19 15.48
CA CYS A 95 -11.57 -9.97 16.46
C CYS A 95 -11.55 -8.54 17.00
N MET A 96 -10.37 -8.02 17.38
CA MET A 96 -10.23 -6.65 17.89
C MET A 96 -10.70 -5.61 16.87
N ILE A 97 -10.33 -5.73 15.59
CA ILE A 97 -10.76 -4.79 14.52
C ILE A 97 -12.28 -4.78 14.39
N ASN A 98 -12.88 -5.97 14.38
CA ASN A 98 -14.31 -6.14 14.15
C ASN A 98 -15.18 -5.91 15.39
N SER A 99 -14.59 -5.90 16.60
CA SER A 99 -15.29 -5.71 17.86
C SER A 99 -16.07 -4.39 17.91
N GLY A 100 -17.23 -4.43 18.58
CA GLY A 100 -18.08 -3.26 18.82
C GLY A 100 -17.78 -2.54 20.15
N ASP A 101 -17.03 -3.19 21.03
CA ASP A 101 -16.86 -2.77 22.42
C ASP A 101 -15.72 -1.77 22.61
N MET A 102 -14.78 -1.71 21.66
CA MET A 102 -13.61 -0.84 21.72
C MET A 102 -13.91 0.56 21.15
N GLU A 103 -13.27 1.59 21.72
CA GLU A 103 -13.39 2.96 21.22
C GLU A 103 -12.87 3.06 19.78
N MET A 104 -13.58 3.83 18.95
CA MET A 104 -13.25 4.03 17.54
C MET A 104 -11.80 4.48 17.32
N ILE A 105 -11.26 5.35 18.19
CA ILE A 105 -9.88 5.82 18.07
C ILE A 105 -8.87 4.70 18.24
N THR A 106 -9.05 3.83 19.25
CA THR A 106 -8.15 2.70 19.51
C THR A 106 -8.12 1.73 18.33
N ILE A 107 -9.28 1.51 17.69
CA ILE A 107 -9.35 0.66 16.50
C ILE A 107 -8.63 1.31 15.32
N LEU A 108 -8.76 2.62 15.12
CA LEU A 108 -8.05 3.35 14.07
C LEU A 108 -6.53 3.33 14.29
N GLU A 109 -6.07 3.46 15.54
CA GLU A 109 -4.65 3.36 15.91
C GLU A 109 -4.10 1.96 15.62
N MET A 110 -4.84 0.91 15.99
CA MET A 110 -4.46 -0.46 15.68
C MET A 110 -4.38 -0.71 14.16
N ILE A 111 -5.33 -0.19 13.38
CA ILE A 111 -5.26 -0.28 11.91
C ILE A 111 -4.00 0.42 11.39
N ASP A 112 -3.66 1.60 11.92
CA ASP A 112 -2.45 2.32 11.52
C ASP A 112 -1.18 1.53 11.84
N ASP A 113 -1.09 0.95 13.04
CA ASP A 113 0.05 0.15 13.46
C ASP A 113 0.22 -1.10 12.59
N ILE A 114 -0.87 -1.82 12.29
CA ILE A 114 -0.87 -2.98 11.38
C ILE A 114 -0.30 -2.59 10.00
N GLN A 115 -0.71 -1.44 9.47
CA GLN A 115 -0.21 -0.95 8.18
C GLN A 115 1.27 -0.59 8.25
N ARG A 116 1.71 0.09 9.32
CA ARG A 116 3.11 0.50 9.51
C ARG A 116 4.04 -0.68 9.77
N LEU A 117 3.52 -1.79 10.30
CA LEU A 117 4.23 -3.06 10.46
C LEU A 117 4.32 -3.87 9.15
N GLY A 118 3.70 -3.42 8.05
CA GLY A 118 3.67 -4.15 6.78
C GLY A 118 2.70 -5.35 6.78
N LEU A 119 1.87 -5.48 7.82
CA LEU A 119 0.91 -6.57 7.98
C LEU A 119 -0.45 -6.27 7.35
N GLY A 120 -0.64 -5.07 6.79
CA GLY A 120 -1.93 -4.64 6.20
C GLY A 120 -2.54 -5.64 5.22
N HIS A 121 -1.72 -6.34 4.43
CA HIS A 121 -2.15 -7.34 3.46
C HIS A 121 -2.86 -8.57 4.09
N ARG A 122 -2.62 -8.85 5.38
CA ARG A 122 -3.27 -9.95 6.12
C ARG A 122 -4.70 -9.59 6.57
N PHE A 123 -5.00 -8.31 6.65
CA PHE A 123 -6.23 -7.78 7.25
C PHE A 123 -7.05 -6.91 6.29
N GLU A 124 -6.78 -6.93 4.99
CA GLU A 124 -7.41 -6.04 4.00
C GLU A 124 -8.95 -6.04 4.09
N ILE A 125 -9.54 -7.24 4.21
CA ILE A 125 -10.99 -7.42 4.28
C ILE A 125 -11.55 -6.80 5.57
N ASP A 126 -10.90 -7.05 6.70
CA ASP A 126 -11.35 -6.58 8.02
C ASP A 126 -11.20 -5.06 8.16
N ILE A 127 -10.06 -4.52 7.70
CA ILE A 127 -9.81 -3.08 7.65
C ILE A 127 -10.84 -2.40 6.77
N LYS A 128 -11.05 -2.90 5.54
CA LYS A 128 -12.04 -2.34 4.61
C LYS A 128 -13.45 -2.35 5.21
N ARG A 129 -13.88 -3.49 5.76
CA ARG A 129 -15.19 -3.62 6.42
C ARG A 129 -15.34 -2.62 7.56
N LYS A 130 -14.29 -2.40 8.35
CA LYS A 130 -14.34 -1.44 9.46
C LYS A 130 -14.43 0.00 8.94
N LEU A 131 -13.64 0.36 7.93
CA LEU A 131 -13.68 1.68 7.32
C LEU A 131 -15.01 1.95 6.60
N ASP A 132 -15.61 0.96 5.94
CA ASP A 132 -16.95 1.05 5.35
C ASP A 132 -18.00 1.45 6.41
N ARG A 133 -17.95 0.80 7.58
CA ARG A 133 -18.85 1.12 8.71
C ARG A 133 -18.60 2.52 9.24
N ILE A 134 -17.34 2.94 9.33
CA ILE A 134 -16.97 4.28 9.81
C ILE A 134 -17.46 5.34 8.82
N SER A 135 -17.18 5.19 7.52
CA SER A 135 -17.61 6.11 6.47
C SER A 135 -19.15 6.20 6.38
N SER A 136 -19.85 5.08 6.55
CA SER A 136 -21.32 5.06 6.54
C SER A 136 -21.91 5.69 7.81
N SER A 137 -21.24 5.52 8.95
CA SER A 137 -21.65 6.12 10.23
C SER A 137 -21.21 7.58 10.39
N GLU A 138 -20.31 8.06 9.54
CA GLU A 138 -19.67 9.37 9.62
C GLU A 138 -20.62 10.54 9.34
N GLN A 139 -21.79 10.28 8.72
CA GLN A 139 -22.83 11.30 8.60
C GLN A 139 -23.44 11.72 9.95
N SER A 140 -23.28 10.96 11.04
CA SER A 140 -23.92 11.29 12.32
C SER A 140 -23.04 11.22 13.57
N LYS A 141 -21.86 10.56 13.54
CA LYS A 141 -21.07 10.30 14.77
C LYS A 141 -19.79 11.11 14.94
N PHE A 142 -19.46 11.99 14.01
CA PHE A 142 -18.36 12.91 14.20
C PHE A 142 -18.77 14.21 14.89
N GLU A 143 -20.03 14.40 15.28
CA GLU A 143 -20.50 15.61 15.98
C GLU A 143 -19.99 15.77 17.42
N GLY A 144 -19.41 14.73 18.03
CA GLY A 144 -18.79 14.83 19.35
C GLY A 144 -17.45 15.59 19.35
N GLU A 145 -17.06 16.06 20.53
CA GLU A 145 -15.77 16.68 20.89
C GLU A 145 -14.62 15.65 20.78
N LYS A 146 -14.41 15.11 19.58
CA LYS A 146 -13.32 14.16 19.30
C LYS A 146 -12.00 14.92 19.15
N SER A 147 -10.94 14.30 19.62
CA SER A 147 -9.58 14.86 19.57
C SER A 147 -9.15 15.16 18.12
N LEU A 148 -8.29 16.18 17.98
CA LEU A 148 -7.64 16.52 16.71
C LEU A 148 -6.98 15.29 16.07
N HIS A 149 -6.32 14.48 16.90
CA HIS A 149 -5.67 13.23 16.52
C HIS A 149 -6.65 12.25 15.89
N ALA A 150 -7.77 11.94 16.56
CA ALA A 150 -8.77 11.00 16.03
C ALA A 150 -9.36 11.45 14.69
N THR A 151 -9.61 12.75 14.55
CA THR A 151 -10.14 13.33 13.30
C THR A 151 -9.12 13.24 12.16
N ALA A 152 -7.87 13.59 12.43
CA ALA A 152 -6.80 13.53 11.43
C ALA A 152 -6.49 12.08 11.01
N LEU A 153 -6.46 11.16 11.98
CA LEU A 153 -6.20 9.75 11.75
C LEU A 153 -7.29 9.12 10.88
N CYS A 154 -8.56 9.34 11.24
CA CYS A 154 -9.70 8.83 10.47
C CYS A 154 -9.68 9.37 9.02
N PHE A 155 -9.50 10.69 8.86
CA PHE A 155 -9.42 11.33 7.55
C PHE A 155 -8.30 10.72 6.70
N ARG A 156 -7.12 10.53 7.26
CA ARG A 156 -5.97 9.94 6.56
C ARG A 156 -6.28 8.51 6.13
N LEU A 157 -6.77 7.66 7.04
CA LEU A 157 -7.06 6.27 6.73
C LEU A 157 -8.13 6.14 5.65
N LEU A 158 -9.22 6.90 5.72
CA LEU A 158 -10.25 6.90 4.69
C LEU A 158 -9.70 7.31 3.32
N ARG A 159 -8.90 8.37 3.26
CA ARG A 159 -8.27 8.81 2.00
C ARG A 159 -7.30 7.78 1.44
N GLN A 160 -6.51 7.12 2.30
CA GLN A 160 -5.58 6.07 1.88
C GLN A 160 -6.28 4.86 1.27
N HIS A 161 -7.50 4.55 1.74
CA HIS A 161 -8.33 3.45 1.21
C HIS A 161 -9.29 3.87 0.09
N GLY A 162 -9.16 5.10 -0.42
CA GLY A 162 -9.90 5.56 -1.61
C GLY A 162 -11.32 6.08 -1.33
N TYR A 163 -11.68 6.32 -0.07
CA TYR A 163 -12.97 6.94 0.26
C TYR A 163 -12.99 8.42 -0.11
N GLU A 164 -14.13 8.87 -0.63
CA GLU A 164 -14.36 10.28 -0.93
C GLU A 164 -14.73 11.02 0.36
N VAL A 165 -13.78 11.80 0.89
CA VAL A 165 -13.95 12.55 2.14
C VAL A 165 -13.87 14.05 1.87
N SER A 166 -14.95 14.80 2.11
CA SER A 166 -14.97 16.25 1.86
C SER A 166 -13.86 16.97 2.65
N GLN A 167 -13.01 17.72 1.96
CA GLN A 167 -11.94 18.49 2.62
C GLN A 167 -12.52 19.57 3.53
N GLY A 168 -13.66 20.16 3.15
CA GLY A 168 -14.27 21.28 3.87
C GLY A 168 -14.66 20.92 5.31
N THR A 169 -15.24 19.75 5.55
CA THR A 169 -15.70 19.36 6.88
C THR A 169 -14.54 19.03 7.82
N TYR A 170 -13.55 18.28 7.35
CA TYR A 170 -12.41 17.86 8.15
C TYR A 170 -11.39 18.98 8.37
N VAL A 171 -11.03 19.74 7.33
CA VAL A 171 -10.08 20.85 7.46
C VAL A 171 -10.63 21.96 8.35
N MET A 172 -11.92 22.28 8.22
CA MET A 172 -12.54 23.25 9.14
C MET A 172 -12.51 22.72 10.58
N LYS A 173 -12.90 21.46 10.82
CA LYS A 173 -12.89 20.88 12.16
C LYS A 173 -11.49 20.83 12.79
N LEU A 174 -10.47 20.47 12.01
CA LEU A 174 -9.07 20.49 12.46
C LEU A 174 -8.61 21.92 12.82
N LYS A 175 -8.98 22.93 12.01
CA LYS A 175 -8.69 24.34 12.30
C LYS A 175 -9.40 24.83 13.57
N TYR A 176 -10.70 24.57 13.72
CA TYR A 176 -11.47 24.97 14.91
C TYR A 176 -10.88 24.37 16.20
N LEU A 177 -10.64 23.06 16.23
CA LEU A 177 -10.07 22.39 17.40
C LEU A 177 -8.66 22.89 17.76
N THR A 178 -7.87 23.25 16.76
CA THR A 178 -6.52 23.81 16.96
C THR A 178 -6.59 25.21 17.58
N VAL A 179 -7.47 26.07 17.06
CA VAL A 179 -7.68 27.43 17.56
C VAL A 179 -8.23 27.41 18.99
N SER A 180 -9.24 26.57 19.27
CA SER A 180 -9.84 26.47 20.62
C SER A 180 -8.82 26.03 21.68
N LYS A 181 -7.93 25.07 21.37
CA LYS A 181 -6.86 24.67 22.31
C LYS A 181 -5.85 25.81 22.55
N SER A 182 -5.50 26.57 21.52
CA SER A 182 -4.56 27.69 21.66
C SER A 182 -5.13 28.84 22.52
N GLN A 183 -6.43 29.12 22.43
CA GLN A 183 -7.12 30.09 23.27
C GLN A 183 -7.23 29.63 24.74
N LEU A 184 -7.42 28.32 24.99
CA LEU A 184 -7.38 27.77 26.36
C LEU A 184 -5.97 27.83 26.96
N PHE A 185 -4.93 27.64 26.15
CA PHE A 185 -3.53 27.73 26.59
C PHE A 185 -3.13 29.17 26.97
N GLN A 186 -3.55 30.16 26.17
CA GLN A 186 -3.33 31.59 26.49
C GLN A 186 -4.06 32.04 27.76
N ARG A 187 -5.15 31.38 28.17
CA ARG A 187 -5.86 31.70 29.42
C ARG A 187 -5.19 31.18 30.69
N ARG A 188 -4.19 30.28 30.61
CA ARG A 188 -3.49 29.72 31.78
C ARG A 188 -2.13 30.35 32.08
N THR A 189 -1.62 31.19 31.19
CA THR A 189 -0.37 31.92 31.42
C THR A 189 -0.69 33.39 31.63
N GLY A 190 -1.02 33.74 32.88
CA GLY A 190 -1.05 35.13 33.31
C GLY A 190 0.35 35.74 33.23
N PRO A 191 0.50 37.04 32.92
CA PRO A 191 1.79 37.68 32.85
C PRO A 191 2.47 37.70 34.23
N ILE A 192 3.64 37.05 34.34
CA ILE A 192 4.53 37.27 35.48
C ILE A 192 5.24 38.60 35.21
N TYR A 193 4.78 39.65 35.88
CA TYR A 193 5.52 40.92 35.95
C TYR A 193 6.81 40.68 36.74
N ILE A 194 7.93 40.53 36.04
CA ILE A 194 9.26 40.62 36.66
C ILE A 194 9.70 42.07 36.53
N TYR A 195 9.70 42.79 37.66
CA TYR A 195 10.38 44.07 37.81
C TYR A 195 11.89 43.83 37.89
N ILE A 196 12.65 44.36 36.94
CA ILE A 196 14.00 44.90 37.16
C ILE A 196 14.16 46.14 36.27
#